data_AF-A0A327SXC5-F1
#
_entry.id   AF-A0A327SXC5-F1
#
_cell.length_a   1.000
_cell.length_b   1.000
_cell.length_c   1.000
_cell.angle_alpha   90.00
_cell.angle_beta   90.00
_cell.angle_gamma   90.00
#
_symmetry.space_group_name_H-M   'P 1'
#
loop_
_entity.id
_entity.type
_entity.pdbx_description
1 polymer ?
#
loop_
_entity_poly.entity_id
_entity_poly.type
_entity_poly.pdbx_seq_one_letter_code
_entity_poly.pdbx_strand_id
1 'polypeptide(L)'
;MDIVKIPKKLRDIFDILRNGQIELGLAKLTEIKDFEPQKAIVLAEINYFSSNDELAMTNDEQALPFDGQWYAGNVLFEHFFAYTSAAIRSDQKKRAENFYKTYLAEKEKAGLEDHRFDTYKHQVKQHLAKLKGKKTLTIDATPLQIIENGKGMNDFIAQLKKYKPKLTHDTVKGAEYLLGFMFEEGNTAESLAYYEKFAEELTNEDDHLLAARLFVLTGEIEKAKTAIRNYVKVWYPVEHIQITPMRLWEFEDLHPILTQEFKEELLRTPKAKL
;
A
#
# COMPACT_ATOMS: atom_id res chain seq x y z
N MET A 1 -11.38 6.74 21.98
CA MET A 1 -12.09 5.64 21.33
C MET A 1 -11.31 4.38 21.60
N ASP A 2 -11.99 3.32 22.01
CA ASP A 2 -11.37 2.04 22.29
C ASP A 2 -11.33 1.18 21.03
N ILE A 3 -10.35 0.29 21.00
CA ILE A 3 -10.21 -0.68 19.91
C ILE A 3 -11.40 -1.62 19.90
N VAL A 4 -12.02 -1.78 18.73
CA VAL A 4 -13.20 -2.61 18.54
C VAL A 4 -12.77 -4.01 18.14
N LYS A 5 -13.13 -5.00 18.97
CA LYS A 5 -12.87 -6.42 18.67
C LYS A 5 -13.84 -6.91 17.58
N ILE A 6 -13.30 -7.19 16.40
CA ILE A 6 -14.07 -7.69 15.26
C ILE A 6 -14.55 -9.14 15.53
N PRO A 7 -15.86 -9.42 15.43
CA PRO A 7 -16.38 -10.76 15.68
C PRO A 7 -15.88 -11.74 14.62
N LYS A 8 -15.72 -13.02 14.99
CA LYS A 8 -15.23 -14.07 14.08
C LYS A 8 -15.99 -14.08 12.74
N LYS A 9 -17.32 -13.99 12.78
CA LYS A 9 -18.16 -13.98 11.57
C LYS A 9 -17.75 -12.88 10.57
N LEU A 10 -17.42 -11.67 11.06
CA LEU A 10 -17.02 -10.56 10.20
C LEU A 10 -15.58 -10.73 9.70
N ARG A 11 -14.68 -11.26 10.53
CA ARG A 11 -13.31 -11.62 10.09
C ARG A 11 -13.31 -12.67 8.98
N ASP A 12 -14.11 -13.72 9.13
CA ASP A 12 -14.27 -14.77 8.11
C ASP A 12 -14.78 -14.17 6.77
N ILE A 13 -15.62 -13.12 6.81
CA ILE A 13 -16.08 -12.41 5.61
C ILE A 13 -14.95 -11.58 4.98
N PHE A 14 -14.15 -10.88 5.79
CA PHE A 14 -12.99 -10.14 5.29
C PHE A 14 -11.94 -11.08 4.69
N ASP A 15 -11.78 -12.29 5.22
CA ASP A 15 -10.91 -13.31 4.64
C ASP A 15 -11.42 -13.80 3.26
N ILE A 16 -12.75 -13.95 3.10
CA ILE A 16 -13.37 -14.26 1.79
C ILE A 16 -13.04 -13.16 0.77
N LEU A 17 -13.21 -11.89 1.16
CA LEU A 17 -12.90 -10.73 0.31
C LEU A 17 -11.41 -10.69 -0.04
N ARG A 18 -10.52 -10.88 0.94
CA ARG A 18 -9.06 -10.92 0.73
C ARG A 18 -8.63 -12.08 -0.18
N ASN A 19 -9.39 -13.17 -0.20
CA ASN A 19 -9.17 -14.29 -1.13
C ASN A 19 -9.69 -13.99 -2.56
N GLY A 20 -10.11 -12.76 -2.85
CA GLY A 20 -10.58 -12.33 -4.17
C GLY A 20 -12.03 -12.70 -4.50
N GLN A 21 -12.78 -13.26 -3.54
CA GLN A 21 -14.18 -13.65 -3.73
C GLN A 21 -15.11 -12.48 -3.40
N ILE A 22 -14.99 -11.40 -4.19
CA ILE A 22 -15.60 -10.09 -3.90
C ILE A 22 -17.12 -10.18 -3.82
N GLU A 23 -17.77 -10.81 -4.79
CA GLU A 23 -19.24 -10.91 -4.85
C GLU A 23 -19.80 -11.70 -3.66
N LEU A 24 -19.17 -12.83 -3.32
CA LEU A 24 -19.57 -13.67 -2.19
C LEU A 24 -19.38 -12.95 -0.86
N GLY A 25 -18.24 -12.27 -0.70
CA GLY A 25 -17.94 -11.51 0.51
C GLY A 25 -18.92 -10.35 0.70
N LEU A 26 -19.20 -9.58 -0.36
CA LEU A 26 -20.18 -8.49 -0.32
C LEU A 26 -21.59 -8.99 0.02
N ALA A 27 -22.04 -10.10 -0.58
CA ALA A 27 -23.34 -10.69 -0.29
C ALA A 27 -23.46 -11.10 1.20
N LYS A 28 -22.40 -11.61 1.81
CA LYS A 28 -22.38 -11.95 3.24
C LYS A 28 -22.24 -10.72 4.14
N LEU A 29 -21.53 -9.68 3.68
CA LEU A 29 -21.30 -8.46 4.43
C LEU A 29 -22.60 -7.70 4.69
N THR A 30 -23.54 -7.70 3.73
CA THR A 30 -24.86 -7.04 3.89
C THR A 30 -25.73 -7.68 4.97
N GLU A 31 -25.47 -8.94 5.32
CA GLU A 31 -26.17 -9.64 6.41
C GLU A 31 -25.63 -9.27 7.81
N ILE A 32 -24.49 -8.57 7.88
CA ILE A 32 -23.88 -8.15 9.15
C ILE A 32 -24.48 -6.83 9.62
N LYS A 33 -25.14 -6.89 10.77
CA LYS A 33 -25.55 -5.71 11.53
C LYS A 33 -24.36 -5.11 12.28
N ASP A 34 -24.39 -3.79 12.45
CA ASP A 34 -23.36 -2.99 13.14
C ASP A 34 -21.99 -2.99 12.42
N PHE A 35 -20.96 -2.45 13.09
CA PHE A 35 -19.58 -2.32 12.57
C PHE A 35 -19.47 -1.47 11.29
N GLU A 36 -20.29 -0.42 11.18
CA GLU A 36 -20.33 0.43 10.00
C GLU A 36 -18.96 1.01 9.60
N PRO A 37 -18.10 1.50 10.53
CA PRO A 37 -16.77 1.98 10.13
C PRO A 37 -15.88 0.89 9.52
N GLN A 38 -15.91 -0.33 10.06
CA GLN A 38 -15.13 -1.46 9.55
C GLN A 38 -15.67 -1.99 8.23
N LYS A 39 -16.98 -1.95 8.02
CA LYS A 39 -17.57 -2.28 6.71
C LYS A 39 -17.24 -1.20 5.68
N ALA A 40 -17.35 0.07 6.07
CA ALA A 40 -17.07 1.20 5.20
C ALA A 40 -15.61 1.19 4.73
N ILE A 41 -14.62 0.97 5.62
CA ILE A 41 -13.21 0.95 5.18
C ILE A 41 -12.94 -0.15 4.16
N VAL A 42 -13.49 -1.35 4.37
CA VAL A 42 -13.39 -2.47 3.42
C VAL A 42 -14.07 -2.14 2.09
N LEU A 43 -15.24 -1.49 2.14
CA LEU A 43 -15.92 -1.02 0.94
C LEU A 43 -15.13 0.08 0.21
N ALA A 44 -14.39 0.92 0.93
CA ALA A 44 -13.51 1.92 0.32
C ALA A 44 -12.40 1.23 -0.49
N GLU A 45 -11.73 0.22 0.08
CA GLU A 45 -10.71 -0.56 -0.63
C GLU A 45 -11.26 -1.19 -1.91
N ILE A 46 -12.43 -1.85 -1.84
CA ILE A 46 -13.10 -2.42 -3.02
C ILE A 46 -13.33 -1.33 -4.08
N ASN A 47 -13.90 -0.18 -3.70
CA ASN A 47 -14.24 0.87 -4.65
C ASN A 47 -12.98 1.54 -5.26
N TYR A 48 -11.89 1.68 -4.51
CA TYR A 48 -10.63 2.20 -5.04
C TYR A 48 -10.07 1.29 -6.14
N PHE A 49 -10.09 -0.02 -5.90
CA PHE A 49 -9.65 -0.99 -6.91
C PHE A 49 -10.64 -1.11 -8.07
N SER A 50 -11.94 -0.94 -7.84
CA SER A 50 -12.96 -0.85 -8.90
C SER A 50 -13.02 0.50 -9.63
N SER A 51 -12.11 1.43 -9.34
CA SER A 51 -12.06 2.78 -9.93
C SER A 51 -13.32 3.62 -9.70
N ASN A 52 -14.06 3.33 -8.64
CA ASN A 52 -15.22 4.12 -8.23
C ASN A 52 -14.81 5.13 -7.15
N ASP A 53 -14.09 6.15 -7.57
CA ASP A 53 -13.50 7.16 -6.68
C ASP A 53 -14.55 7.84 -5.78
N GLU A 54 -15.75 8.11 -6.30
CA GLU A 54 -16.84 8.75 -5.57
C GLU A 54 -17.30 7.92 -4.37
N LEU A 55 -17.59 6.63 -4.60
CA LEU A 55 -17.98 5.73 -3.51
C LEU A 55 -16.81 5.43 -2.59
N ALA A 56 -15.59 5.29 -3.12
CA ALA A 56 -14.41 5.06 -2.31
C ALA A 56 -14.19 6.19 -1.29
N MET A 57 -14.20 7.44 -1.76
CA MET A 57 -14.08 8.62 -0.91
C MET A 57 -15.22 8.73 0.11
N THR A 58 -16.45 8.43 -0.30
CA THR A 58 -17.61 8.43 0.60
C THR A 58 -17.46 7.40 1.73
N ASN A 59 -16.96 6.21 1.41
CA ASN A 59 -16.72 5.17 2.39
C ASN A 59 -15.58 5.52 3.35
N ASP A 60 -14.49 6.13 2.86
CA ASP A 60 -13.41 6.64 3.71
C ASP A 60 -13.89 7.73 4.68
N GLU A 61 -14.74 8.65 4.22
CA GLU A 61 -15.34 9.69 5.06
C GLU A 61 -16.20 9.12 6.20
N GLN A 62 -16.80 7.95 6.00
CA GLN A 62 -17.59 7.24 7.01
C GLN A 62 -16.71 6.43 7.96
N ALA A 63 -15.56 5.94 7.51
CA ALA A 63 -14.70 5.05 8.28
C ALA A 63 -13.59 5.77 9.04
N LEU A 64 -12.80 6.59 8.36
CA LEU A 64 -11.54 7.14 8.86
C LEU A 64 -11.70 7.99 10.13
N PRO A 65 -12.79 8.77 10.36
CA PRO A 65 -12.98 9.46 11.63
C PRO A 65 -12.93 8.53 12.87
N PHE A 66 -13.21 7.24 12.66
CA PHE A 66 -13.19 6.18 13.67
C PHE A 66 -11.88 5.38 13.70
N ASP A 67 -10.77 5.88 13.17
CA ASP A 67 -9.49 5.15 13.11
C ASP A 67 -8.97 4.63 14.47
N GLY A 68 -9.42 5.22 15.58
CA GLY A 68 -9.15 4.70 16.92
C GLY A 68 -9.83 3.37 17.25
N GLN A 69 -10.65 2.81 16.35
CA GLN A 69 -11.32 1.51 16.52
C GLN A 69 -10.47 0.31 16.04
N TRP A 70 -9.32 0.52 15.41
CA TRP A 70 -8.40 -0.53 14.98
C TRP A 70 -6.96 -0.25 15.43
N TYR A 71 -6.13 -1.29 15.54
CA TYR A 71 -4.79 -1.16 16.11
C TYR A 71 -3.80 -0.53 15.13
N ALA A 72 -3.92 -0.89 13.87
CA ALA A 72 -2.90 -0.63 12.86
C ALA A 72 -3.05 0.79 12.29
N GLY A 73 -2.11 1.68 12.65
CA GLY A 73 -2.11 3.07 12.19
C GLY A 73 -1.84 3.25 10.70
N ASN A 74 -1.23 2.26 10.03
CA ASN A 74 -0.95 2.30 8.60
C ASN A 74 -2.23 2.36 7.75
N VAL A 75 -3.34 1.75 8.20
CA VAL A 75 -4.63 1.78 7.49
C VAL A 75 -5.05 3.21 7.19
N LEU A 76 -4.95 4.12 8.17
CA LEU A 76 -5.30 5.52 7.97
C LEU A 76 -4.41 6.19 6.92
N PHE A 77 -3.10 5.97 6.99
CA PHE A 77 -2.14 6.65 6.13
C PHE A 77 -2.24 6.15 4.69
N GLU A 78 -2.31 4.84 4.48
CA GLU A 78 -2.51 4.22 3.17
C GLU A 78 -3.79 4.76 2.49
N HIS A 79 -4.89 4.85 3.25
CA HIS A 79 -6.14 5.42 2.74
C HIS A 79 -6.04 6.92 2.47
N PHE A 80 -5.30 7.70 3.27
CA PHE A 80 -5.10 9.12 2.96
C PHE A 80 -4.38 9.35 1.62
N PHE A 81 -3.42 8.49 1.25
CA PHE A 81 -2.81 8.53 -0.08
C PHE A 81 -3.82 8.21 -1.19
N ALA A 82 -4.63 7.17 -1.01
CA ALA A 82 -5.67 6.81 -1.97
C ALA A 82 -6.73 7.90 -2.13
N TYR A 83 -7.23 8.44 -1.02
CA TYR A 83 -8.22 9.50 -0.95
C TYR A 83 -7.72 10.80 -1.58
N THR A 84 -6.50 11.24 -1.27
CA THR A 84 -5.90 12.41 -1.92
C THR A 84 -5.74 12.20 -3.43
N SER A 85 -5.25 11.04 -3.84
CA SER A 85 -5.04 10.71 -5.26
C SER A 85 -6.37 10.70 -6.03
N ALA A 86 -7.40 10.08 -5.47
CA ALA A 86 -8.75 10.05 -6.03
C ALA A 86 -9.36 11.44 -6.11
N ALA A 87 -9.21 12.28 -5.08
CA ALA A 87 -9.71 13.65 -5.09
C ALA A 87 -9.02 14.52 -6.15
N ILE A 88 -7.72 14.32 -6.40
CA ILE A 88 -6.99 15.03 -7.44
C ILE A 88 -7.47 14.57 -8.83
N ARG A 89 -7.57 13.26 -9.04
CA ARG A 89 -7.95 12.67 -10.34
C ARG A 89 -9.41 12.97 -10.71
N SER A 90 -10.31 13.02 -9.74
CA SER A 90 -11.75 13.26 -9.95
C SER A 90 -12.17 14.73 -9.78
N ASP A 91 -11.21 15.67 -9.67
CA ASP A 91 -11.43 17.10 -9.43
C ASP A 91 -12.27 17.45 -8.18
N GLN A 92 -12.16 16.60 -7.14
CA GLN A 92 -12.85 16.75 -5.85
C GLN A 92 -11.94 17.30 -4.74
N LYS A 93 -10.92 18.09 -5.10
CA LYS A 93 -9.93 18.62 -4.14
C LYS A 93 -10.56 19.41 -2.99
N LYS A 94 -11.65 20.14 -3.25
CA LYS A 94 -12.38 20.92 -2.22
C LYS A 94 -13.08 20.02 -1.20
N ARG A 95 -13.65 18.89 -1.64
CA ARG A 95 -14.24 17.87 -0.76
C ARG A 95 -13.18 17.31 0.18
N ALA A 96 -12.03 16.93 -0.40
CA ALA A 96 -10.93 16.41 0.38
C ALA A 96 -10.34 17.42 1.37
N GLU A 97 -10.20 18.68 0.97
CA GLU A 97 -9.76 19.76 1.87
C GLU A 97 -10.72 19.91 3.06
N ASN A 98 -12.03 19.87 2.82
CA ASN A 98 -13.04 19.95 3.88
C ASN A 98 -12.99 18.72 4.81
N PHE A 99 -12.87 17.52 4.25
CA PHE A 99 -12.71 16.28 5.02
C PHE A 99 -11.50 16.37 5.95
N TYR A 100 -10.31 16.69 5.43
CA TYR A 100 -9.08 16.75 6.23
C TYR A 100 -9.15 17.80 7.34
N LYS A 101 -9.72 18.98 7.07
CA LYS A 101 -9.93 20.02 8.09
C LYS A 101 -10.88 19.55 9.19
N THR A 102 -11.96 18.88 8.80
CA THR A 102 -12.98 18.38 9.73
C THR A 102 -12.40 17.24 10.58
N TYR A 103 -11.74 16.28 9.94
CA TYR A 103 -11.04 15.18 10.60
C TYR A 103 -10.08 15.71 11.67
N LEU A 104 -9.21 16.67 11.33
CA LEU A 104 -8.24 17.20 12.27
C LEU A 104 -8.90 17.96 13.43
N ALA A 105 -9.95 18.74 13.17
CA ALA A 105 -10.71 19.44 14.21
C ALA A 105 -11.40 18.47 15.18
N GLU A 106 -11.93 17.35 14.69
CA GLU A 106 -12.50 16.31 15.56
C GLU A 106 -11.42 15.58 16.37
N LYS A 107 -10.22 15.35 15.81
CA LYS A 107 -9.09 14.80 16.58
C LYS A 107 -8.59 15.73 17.66
N GLU A 108 -8.61 17.05 17.42
CA GLU A 108 -8.28 18.06 18.43
C GLU A 108 -9.29 18.04 19.59
N LYS A 109 -10.59 18.02 19.26
CA LYS A 109 -11.68 17.93 20.27
C LYS A 109 -11.63 16.66 21.11
N ALA A 110 -11.13 15.56 20.55
CA ALA A 110 -11.03 14.29 21.24
C ALA A 110 -10.02 14.28 22.41
N GLY A 111 -9.25 15.36 22.61
CA GLY A 111 -8.35 15.52 23.75
C GLY A 111 -7.23 14.47 23.77
N LEU A 112 -6.72 14.12 22.59
CA LEU A 112 -5.62 13.17 22.43
C LEU A 112 -4.31 13.73 23.04
N GLU A 113 -3.39 12.84 23.40
CA GLU A 113 -2.03 13.23 23.78
C GLU A 113 -1.32 13.98 22.64
N ASP A 114 -0.50 14.98 22.97
CA ASP A 114 0.12 15.89 22.00
C ASP A 114 0.83 15.16 20.85
N HIS A 115 1.65 14.15 21.17
CA HIS A 115 2.41 13.41 20.16
C HIS A 115 1.51 12.63 19.18
N ARG A 116 0.34 12.15 19.64
CA ARG A 116 -0.65 11.48 18.78
C ARG A 116 -1.33 12.50 17.88
N PHE A 117 -1.76 13.63 18.45
CA PHE A 117 -2.37 14.71 17.68
C PHE A 117 -1.40 15.28 16.64
N ASP A 118 -0.13 15.48 17.00
CA ASP A 118 0.91 15.97 16.10
C ASP A 118 1.16 15.03 14.92
N THR A 119 1.02 13.72 15.13
CA THR A 119 1.10 12.73 14.04
C THR A 119 -0.03 12.94 13.02
N TYR A 120 -1.29 13.05 13.47
CA TYR A 120 -2.42 13.34 12.58
C TYR A 120 -2.29 14.70 11.90
N LYS A 121 -1.87 15.72 12.64
CA LYS A 121 -1.63 17.07 12.13
C LYS A 121 -0.55 17.08 11.06
N HIS A 122 0.54 16.33 11.26
CA HIS A 122 1.61 16.20 10.27
C HIS A 122 1.07 15.58 8.97
N GLN A 123 0.38 14.44 9.07
CA GLN A 123 -0.20 13.74 7.92
C GLN A 123 -1.18 14.62 7.15
N VAL A 124 -2.18 15.19 7.84
CA VAL A 124 -3.17 16.10 7.25
C VAL A 124 -2.50 17.30 6.55
N LYS A 125 -1.47 17.90 7.16
CA LYS A 125 -0.73 19.01 6.56
C LYS A 125 -0.08 18.63 5.23
N GLN A 126 0.49 17.43 5.12
CA GLN A 126 1.11 16.97 3.88
C GLN A 126 0.06 16.73 2.78
N HIS A 127 -1.04 16.05 3.08
CA HIS A 127 -2.11 15.81 2.10
C HIS A 127 -2.76 17.12 1.64
N LEU A 128 -3.00 18.07 2.55
CA LEU A 128 -3.45 19.43 2.17
C LEU A 128 -2.45 20.15 1.26
N ALA A 129 -1.15 19.98 1.47
CA ALA A 129 -0.14 20.54 0.58
C ALA A 129 -0.16 19.87 -0.80
N LYS A 130 -0.38 18.56 -0.84
CA LYS A 130 -0.52 17.79 -2.09
C LYS A 130 -1.70 18.25 -2.92
N LEU A 131 -2.86 18.45 -2.30
CA LEU A 131 -4.07 19.00 -2.96
C LEU A 131 -3.81 20.38 -3.59
N LYS A 132 -2.89 21.17 -3.01
CA LYS A 132 -2.47 22.49 -3.54
C LYS A 132 -1.36 22.41 -4.61
N GLY A 133 -1.00 21.21 -5.05
CA GLY A 133 -0.03 20.99 -6.12
C GLY A 133 1.42 20.83 -5.67
N LYS A 134 1.68 20.68 -4.35
CA LYS A 134 3.04 20.33 -3.88
C LYS A 134 3.38 18.93 -4.38
N LYS A 135 4.42 18.81 -5.22
CA LYS A 135 4.79 17.54 -5.85
C LYS A 135 5.38 16.52 -4.87
N THR A 136 6.28 16.97 -4.00
CA THR A 136 7.01 16.10 -3.06
C THR A 136 6.65 16.43 -1.62
N LEU A 137 6.16 15.45 -0.88
CA LEU A 137 5.82 15.52 0.53
C LEU A 137 6.93 14.87 1.37
N THR A 138 6.96 15.20 2.66
CA THR A 138 7.92 14.54 3.58
C THR A 138 7.51 13.12 3.95
N ILE A 139 6.26 12.76 3.67
CA ILE A 139 5.68 11.43 3.91
C ILE A 139 5.71 10.56 2.64
N ASP A 140 6.10 11.13 1.49
CA ASP A 140 6.18 10.35 0.25
C ASP A 140 7.31 9.34 0.36
N ALA A 141 7.13 8.19 -0.29
CA ALA A 141 8.23 7.27 -0.49
C ALA A 141 9.38 7.97 -1.23
N THR A 142 10.62 7.60 -0.90
CA THR A 142 11.80 8.15 -1.57
C THR A 142 11.70 7.87 -3.08
N PRO A 143 11.84 8.90 -3.93
CA PRO A 143 11.87 8.71 -5.38
C PRO A 143 13.05 7.82 -5.78
N LEU A 144 12.79 6.81 -6.61
CA LEU A 144 13.86 5.98 -7.18
C LEU A 144 14.48 6.66 -8.41
N GLN A 145 15.71 6.27 -8.72
CA GLN A 145 16.45 6.74 -9.88
C GLN A 145 17.12 5.55 -10.56
N ILE A 146 17.32 5.64 -11.88
CA ILE A 146 18.11 4.67 -12.62
C ILE A 146 19.59 4.93 -12.31
N ILE A 147 20.30 3.89 -11.88
CA ILE A 147 21.71 3.91 -11.56
C ILE A 147 22.46 3.08 -12.62
N GLU A 148 23.12 3.75 -13.55
CA GLU A 148 23.90 3.08 -14.60
C GLU A 148 25.30 2.66 -14.12
N ASN A 149 25.94 3.48 -13.29
CA ASN A 149 27.31 3.25 -12.81
C ASN A 149 27.35 2.85 -11.32
N GLY A 150 26.41 2.00 -10.91
CA GLY A 150 26.29 1.48 -9.55
C GLY A 150 27.21 0.29 -9.29
N LYS A 151 27.14 -0.27 -8.08
CA LYS A 151 27.84 -1.51 -7.72
C LYS A 151 27.36 -2.67 -8.59
N GLY A 152 28.29 -3.53 -8.99
CA GLY A 152 27.98 -4.74 -9.75
C GLY A 152 27.75 -5.95 -8.85
N MET A 153 27.28 -7.05 -9.43
CA MET A 153 27.04 -8.30 -8.70
C MET A 153 28.26 -8.79 -7.87
N ASN A 154 29.48 -8.62 -8.38
CA ASN A 154 30.70 -9.03 -7.67
C ASN A 154 30.90 -8.28 -6.34
N ASP A 155 30.53 -7.00 -6.29
CA ASP A 155 30.60 -6.19 -5.06
C ASP A 155 29.62 -6.73 -4.01
N PHE A 156 28.40 -7.07 -4.42
CA PHE A 156 27.38 -7.63 -3.55
C PHE A 156 27.73 -9.05 -3.08
N ILE A 157 28.35 -9.87 -3.94
CA ILE A 157 28.88 -11.18 -3.53
C ILE A 157 29.99 -11.01 -2.47
N ALA A 158 30.88 -10.04 -2.64
CA ALA A 158 31.91 -9.75 -1.65
C ALA A 158 31.30 -9.26 -0.32
N GLN A 159 30.27 -8.41 -0.37
CA GLN A 159 29.49 -7.96 0.78
C GLN A 159 28.82 -9.13 1.50
N LEU A 160 28.15 -10.03 0.77
CA LEU A 160 27.50 -11.22 1.32
C LEU A 160 28.50 -12.09 2.07
N LYS A 161 29.65 -12.39 1.44
CA LYS A 161 30.73 -13.18 2.06
C LYS A 161 31.25 -12.53 3.35
N LYS A 162 31.36 -11.20 3.38
CA LYS A 162 31.85 -10.46 4.54
C LYS A 162 30.87 -10.47 5.72
N TYR A 163 29.58 -10.18 5.46
CA TYR A 163 28.61 -9.92 6.54
C TYR A 163 27.68 -11.10 6.83
N LYS A 164 27.45 -11.99 5.85
CA LYS A 164 26.58 -13.18 5.96
C LYS A 164 27.22 -14.40 5.27
N PRO A 165 28.39 -14.88 5.72
CA PRO A 165 29.15 -15.94 5.04
C PRO A 165 28.43 -17.29 4.90
N LYS A 166 27.32 -17.50 5.63
CA LYS A 166 26.49 -18.71 5.54
C LYS A 166 25.45 -18.65 4.41
N LEU A 167 25.22 -17.47 3.84
CA LEU A 167 24.30 -17.28 2.72
C LEU A 167 25.05 -17.37 1.40
N THR A 168 24.36 -17.85 0.37
CA THR A 168 24.88 -17.95 -0.99
C THR A 168 24.04 -17.07 -1.90
N HIS A 169 24.68 -16.24 -2.72
CA HIS A 169 23.99 -15.32 -3.63
C HIS A 169 23.05 -16.04 -4.62
N ASP A 170 23.31 -17.31 -4.92
CA ASP A 170 22.48 -18.11 -5.82
C ASP A 170 21.36 -18.88 -5.11
N THR A 171 20.80 -18.30 -4.05
CA THR A 171 19.70 -18.89 -3.28
C THR A 171 18.69 -17.80 -2.93
N VAL A 172 17.42 -18.16 -2.76
CA VAL A 172 16.35 -17.22 -2.38
C VAL A 172 16.74 -16.40 -1.13
N LYS A 173 17.26 -17.06 -0.08
CA LYS A 173 17.71 -16.36 1.14
C LYS A 173 18.87 -15.40 0.91
N GLY A 174 19.74 -15.71 -0.05
CA GLY A 174 20.79 -14.80 -0.48
C GLY A 174 20.21 -13.58 -1.20
N ALA A 175 19.24 -13.82 -2.09
CA ALA A 175 18.55 -12.78 -2.81
C ALA A 175 17.76 -11.84 -1.89
N GLU A 176 16.95 -12.37 -0.97
CA GLU A 176 16.22 -11.59 0.04
C GLU A 176 17.14 -10.71 0.90
N TYR A 177 18.39 -11.15 1.13
CA TYR A 177 19.37 -10.32 1.84
C TYR A 177 19.98 -9.24 0.94
N LEU A 178 20.21 -9.53 -0.34
CA LEU A 178 20.95 -8.65 -1.24
C LEU A 178 20.08 -7.60 -1.93
N LEU A 179 18.85 -7.95 -2.30
CA LEU A 179 18.02 -7.15 -3.20
C LEU A 179 17.78 -5.72 -2.70
N GLY A 180 17.52 -5.52 -1.41
CA GLY A 180 17.40 -4.19 -0.83
C GLY A 180 18.62 -3.30 -1.10
N PHE A 181 19.84 -3.84 -0.89
CA PHE A 181 21.08 -3.10 -1.18
C PHE A 181 21.30 -2.89 -2.68
N MET A 182 20.92 -3.88 -3.49
CA MET A 182 21.04 -3.81 -4.94
C MET A 182 20.14 -2.73 -5.53
N PHE A 183 18.91 -2.61 -5.07
CA PHE A 183 17.99 -1.55 -5.50
C PHE A 183 18.42 -0.15 -5.05
N GLU A 184 19.16 -0.04 -3.95
CA GLU A 184 19.63 1.25 -3.42
C GLU A 184 20.94 1.73 -4.10
N GLU A 185 21.90 0.83 -4.30
CA GLU A 185 23.28 1.21 -4.69
C GLU A 185 23.80 0.49 -5.95
N GLY A 186 23.07 -0.51 -6.44
CA GLY A 186 23.49 -1.36 -7.53
C GLY A 186 23.22 -0.75 -8.90
N ASN A 187 23.87 -1.29 -9.94
CA ASN A 187 23.45 -1.05 -11.30
C ASN A 187 21.98 -1.55 -11.46
N THR A 188 21.09 -0.68 -11.96
CA THR A 188 19.65 -0.98 -12.02
C THR A 188 19.35 -2.20 -12.90
N ALA A 189 20.00 -2.31 -14.06
CA ALA A 189 19.75 -3.43 -14.97
C ALA A 189 20.22 -4.77 -14.38
N GLU A 190 21.40 -4.80 -13.74
CA GLU A 190 21.88 -6.00 -13.04
C GLU A 190 20.99 -6.39 -11.86
N SER A 191 20.50 -5.39 -11.11
CA SER A 191 19.64 -5.60 -9.94
C SER A 191 18.28 -6.16 -10.33
N LEU A 192 17.67 -5.62 -11.39
CA LEU A 192 16.41 -6.14 -11.94
C LEU A 192 16.58 -7.55 -12.52
N ALA A 193 17.67 -7.82 -13.26
CA ALA A 193 17.95 -9.16 -13.77
C ALA A 193 18.14 -10.19 -12.64
N TYR A 194 18.76 -9.79 -11.53
CA TYR A 194 18.92 -10.64 -10.35
C TYR A 194 17.58 -10.87 -9.64
N TYR A 195 16.74 -9.84 -9.50
CA TYR A 195 15.37 -9.97 -8.99
C TYR A 195 14.55 -10.97 -9.81
N GLU A 196 14.56 -10.86 -11.14
CA GLU A 196 13.78 -11.73 -12.03
C GLU A 196 14.09 -13.22 -11.83
N LYS A 197 15.33 -13.57 -11.46
CA LYS A 197 15.74 -14.94 -11.19
C LYS A 197 15.02 -15.58 -10.00
N PHE A 198 14.62 -14.79 -9.01
CA PHE A 198 14.02 -15.27 -7.76
C PHE A 198 12.58 -14.78 -7.55
N ALA A 199 12.05 -13.96 -8.47
CA ALA A 199 10.83 -13.18 -8.28
C ALA A 199 9.58 -13.98 -7.89
N GLU A 200 9.50 -15.27 -8.23
CA GLU A 200 8.35 -16.11 -7.85
C GLU A 200 8.48 -16.73 -6.44
N GLU A 201 9.69 -16.77 -5.89
CA GLU A 201 10.01 -17.41 -4.61
C GLU A 201 10.24 -16.41 -3.47
N LEU A 202 10.47 -15.14 -3.80
CA LEU A 202 10.65 -14.07 -2.81
C LEU A 202 9.38 -13.90 -1.99
N THR A 203 9.56 -13.71 -0.68
CA THR A 203 8.45 -13.44 0.26
C THR A 203 8.43 -12.00 0.76
N ASN A 204 9.50 -11.24 0.50
CA ASN A 204 9.61 -9.86 0.92
C ASN A 204 8.83 -8.94 -0.02
N GLU A 205 7.79 -8.31 0.53
CA GLU A 205 6.91 -7.37 -0.19
C GLU A 205 7.67 -6.18 -0.79
N ASP A 206 8.65 -5.63 -0.07
CA ASP A 206 9.36 -4.42 -0.50
C ASP A 206 10.21 -4.68 -1.74
N ASP A 207 10.76 -5.90 -1.91
CA ASP A 207 11.57 -6.24 -3.09
C ASP A 207 10.71 -6.19 -4.37
N HIS A 208 9.47 -6.67 -4.31
CA HIS A 208 8.53 -6.61 -5.42
C HIS A 208 8.10 -5.17 -5.74
N LEU A 209 7.84 -4.35 -4.72
CA LEU A 209 7.46 -2.95 -4.91
C LEU A 209 8.61 -2.13 -5.52
N LEU A 210 9.84 -2.30 -5.01
CA LEU A 210 11.02 -1.62 -5.54
C LEU A 210 11.30 -2.04 -6.98
N ALA A 211 11.23 -3.35 -7.28
CA ALA A 211 11.37 -3.85 -8.64
C ALA A 211 10.30 -3.28 -9.57
N ALA A 212 9.04 -3.26 -9.15
CA ALA A 212 7.94 -2.70 -9.95
C ALA A 212 8.19 -1.24 -10.31
N ARG A 213 8.59 -0.42 -9.35
CA ARG A 213 8.89 1.01 -9.53
C ARG A 213 10.05 1.22 -10.49
N LEU A 214 11.13 0.44 -10.34
CA LEU A 214 12.28 0.50 -11.25
C LEU A 214 11.92 0.04 -12.67
N PHE A 215 11.12 -1.02 -12.84
CA PHE A 215 10.63 -1.43 -14.15
C PHE A 215 9.77 -0.37 -14.83
N VAL A 216 8.97 0.40 -14.08
CA VAL A 216 8.27 1.56 -14.65
C VAL A 216 9.27 2.60 -15.17
N LEU A 217 10.30 2.93 -14.39
CA LEU A 217 11.33 3.89 -14.79
C LEU A 217 12.11 3.44 -16.03
N THR A 218 12.38 2.14 -16.19
CA THR A 218 13.05 1.58 -17.38
C THR A 218 12.11 1.35 -18.57
N GLY A 219 10.80 1.58 -18.40
CA GLY A 219 9.78 1.41 -19.44
C GLY A 219 9.32 -0.03 -19.64
N GLU A 220 9.70 -0.96 -18.77
CA GLU A 220 9.35 -2.39 -18.83
C GLU A 220 8.00 -2.67 -18.13
N ILE A 221 6.93 -2.07 -18.66
CA ILE A 221 5.60 -2.00 -18.01
C ILE A 221 5.02 -3.37 -17.64
N GLU A 222 5.13 -4.39 -18.49
CA GLU A 222 4.58 -5.72 -18.17
C GLU A 222 5.38 -6.43 -17.07
N LYS A 223 6.69 -6.18 -16.97
CA LYS A 223 7.48 -6.67 -15.83
C LYS A 223 7.12 -5.94 -14.55
N ALA A 224 6.85 -4.64 -14.62
CA ALA A 224 6.36 -3.88 -13.47
C ALA A 224 5.02 -4.45 -12.95
N LYS A 225 4.06 -4.73 -13.85
CA LYS A 225 2.80 -5.38 -13.46
C LYS A 225 3.03 -6.78 -12.88
N THR A 226 3.97 -7.55 -13.44
CA THR A 226 4.32 -8.88 -12.93
C THR A 226 4.90 -8.81 -11.52
N ALA A 227 5.77 -7.85 -11.24
CA ALA A 227 6.27 -7.59 -9.90
C ALA A 227 5.14 -7.21 -8.93
N ILE A 228 4.18 -6.35 -9.34
CA ILE A 228 3.00 -6.05 -8.53
C ILE A 228 2.13 -7.28 -8.27
N ARG A 229 1.95 -8.18 -9.25
CA ARG A 229 1.21 -9.44 -9.03
C ARG A 229 1.89 -10.31 -7.97
N ASN A 230 3.21 -10.40 -7.99
CA ASN A 230 3.96 -11.13 -6.97
C ASN A 230 3.84 -10.47 -5.60
N TYR A 231 3.97 -9.14 -5.54
CA TYR A 231 3.69 -8.35 -4.33
C TYR A 231 2.31 -8.69 -3.74
N VAL A 232 1.24 -8.63 -4.54
CA VAL A 232 -0.12 -8.90 -4.05
C VAL A 232 -0.27 -10.33 -3.50
N LYS A 233 0.37 -11.32 -4.14
CA LYS A 233 0.30 -12.72 -3.67
C LYS A 233 0.97 -12.93 -2.32
N VAL A 234 2.07 -12.23 -2.04
CA VAL A 234 2.82 -12.36 -0.78
C VAL A 234 2.39 -11.35 0.28
N TRP A 235 1.60 -10.34 -0.11
CA TRP A 235 1.13 -9.29 0.78
C TRP A 235 0.34 -9.85 1.96
N TYR A 236 0.74 -9.44 3.16
CA TYR A 236 0.09 -9.82 4.42
C TYR A 236 -0.56 -8.61 5.10
N PRO A 237 -1.86 -8.69 5.45
CA PRO A 237 -2.55 -7.60 6.14
C PRO A 237 -2.03 -7.43 7.59
N VAL A 238 -1.91 -6.19 8.04
CA VAL A 238 -1.57 -5.90 9.45
C VAL A 238 -2.82 -5.91 10.34
N GLU A 239 -3.99 -5.66 9.75
CA GLU A 239 -5.29 -5.66 10.42
C GLU A 239 -6.35 -6.40 9.59
N HIS A 240 -7.35 -6.98 10.26
CA HIS A 240 -8.40 -7.74 9.59
C HIS A 240 -9.21 -6.93 8.58
N ILE A 241 -9.31 -5.61 8.76
CA ILE A 241 -10.04 -4.70 7.87
C ILE A 241 -9.31 -4.43 6.55
N GLN A 242 -8.03 -4.82 6.44
CA GLN A 242 -7.29 -4.72 5.18
C GLN A 242 -7.55 -5.96 4.33
N ILE A 243 -8.11 -5.79 3.14
CA ILE A 243 -8.41 -6.88 2.20
C ILE A 243 -7.56 -6.82 0.92
N THR A 244 -6.91 -5.69 0.66
CA THR A 244 -6.04 -5.50 -0.51
C THR A 244 -4.96 -4.43 -0.22
N PRO A 245 -3.77 -4.49 -0.85
CA PRO A 245 -2.68 -3.57 -0.50
C PRO A 245 -2.92 -2.13 -0.97
N MET A 246 -3.44 -1.30 -0.06
CA MET A 246 -3.66 0.13 -0.28
C MET A 246 -2.35 0.93 -0.35
N ARG A 247 -1.23 0.35 0.10
CA ARG A 247 0.11 0.92 -0.06
C ARG A 247 0.49 1.27 -1.50
N LEU A 248 -0.13 0.66 -2.51
CA LEU A 248 0.10 0.99 -3.92
C LEU A 248 -0.15 2.47 -4.26
N TRP A 249 -1.00 3.17 -3.50
CA TRP A 249 -1.24 4.60 -3.70
C TRP A 249 -0.12 5.50 -3.16
N GLU A 250 0.76 5.00 -2.29
CA GLU A 250 1.93 5.74 -1.79
C GLU A 250 2.95 6.02 -2.90
N PHE A 251 2.96 5.19 -3.94
CA PHE A 251 3.95 5.19 -5.01
C PHE A 251 3.37 5.79 -6.30
N GLU A 252 3.52 7.11 -6.47
CA GLU A 252 2.96 7.83 -7.64
C GLU A 252 3.53 7.37 -8.98
N ASP A 253 4.76 6.84 -8.98
CA ASP A 253 5.38 6.21 -10.14
C ASP A 253 4.64 4.94 -10.59
N LEU A 254 3.90 4.26 -9.71
CA LEU A 254 3.08 3.12 -10.08
C LEU A 254 1.69 3.52 -10.61
N HIS A 255 1.19 4.72 -10.32
CA HIS A 255 -0.16 5.13 -10.70
C HIS A 255 -0.48 4.98 -12.20
N PRO A 256 0.43 5.30 -13.15
CA PRO A 256 0.17 5.14 -14.58
C PRO A 256 -0.15 3.70 -15.02
N ILE A 257 0.35 2.70 -14.29
CA ILE A 257 0.13 1.28 -14.63
C ILE A 257 -1.05 0.66 -13.88
N LEU A 258 -1.59 1.34 -12.86
CA LEU A 258 -2.80 0.95 -12.11
C LEU A 258 -4.08 1.29 -12.89
N THR A 259 -4.22 0.71 -14.09
CA THR A 259 -5.43 0.82 -14.90
C THR A 259 -6.63 0.21 -14.19
N GLN A 260 -7.85 0.54 -14.62
CA GLN A 260 -9.07 -0.06 -14.06
C GLN A 260 -9.03 -1.59 -14.13
N GLU A 261 -8.67 -2.14 -15.28
CA GLU A 261 -8.56 -3.58 -15.51
C GLU A 261 -7.52 -4.22 -14.59
N PHE A 262 -6.36 -3.58 -14.44
CA PHE A 262 -5.30 -4.13 -13.60
C PHE A 262 -5.68 -4.07 -12.12
N LYS A 263 -6.30 -2.99 -11.65
CA LYS A 263 -6.79 -2.93 -10.27
C LYS A 263 -7.88 -3.98 -10.00
N GLU A 264 -8.82 -4.20 -10.92
CA GLU A 264 -9.80 -5.30 -10.79
C GLU A 264 -9.12 -6.67 -10.71
N GLU A 265 -8.06 -6.89 -11.49
CA GLU A 265 -7.23 -8.10 -11.42
C GLU A 265 -6.61 -8.27 -10.01
N LEU A 266 -5.98 -7.21 -9.48
CA LEU A 266 -5.33 -7.23 -8.16
C LEU A 266 -6.35 -7.45 -7.03
N LEU A 267 -7.53 -6.83 -7.11
CA LEU A 267 -8.61 -7.02 -6.14
C LEU A 267 -9.05 -8.49 -6.07
N ARG A 268 -9.11 -9.16 -7.22
CA ARG A 268 -9.56 -10.56 -7.35
C ARG A 268 -8.45 -11.58 -7.19
N THR A 269 -7.20 -11.13 -7.12
CA THR A 269 -6.06 -12.01 -6.84
C THR A 269 -6.11 -12.45 -5.37
N PRO A 270 -6.03 -13.77 -5.09
CA PRO A 270 -5.87 -14.25 -3.72
C PRO A 270 -4.55 -13.76 -3.10
N LYS A 271 -4.62 -13.21 -1.89
CA LYS A 271 -3.43 -12.77 -1.13
C LYS A 271 -2.98 -13.83 -0.14
N ALA A 272 -1.82 -13.61 0.49
CA ALA A 272 -1.34 -14.45 1.56
C ALA A 272 -2.40 -14.55 2.69
N LYS A 273 -2.53 -15.74 3.26
CA LYS A 273 -3.50 -15.98 4.35
C LYS A 273 -2.89 -15.58 5.68
N LEU A 274 -3.72 -14.92 6.53
CA LEU A 274 -3.44 -14.71 7.95
C LEU A 274 -3.18 -16.02 8.69
#